data_AF-A0A238YMA7-F1
#
_entry.id   AF-A0A238YMA7-F1
#
_cell.length_a   1.000
_cell.length_b   1.000
_cell.length_c   1.000
_cell.angle_alpha   90.00
_cell.angle_beta   90.00
_cell.angle_gamma   90.00
#
_symmetry.space_group_name_H-M   'P 1'
#
loop_
_entity.id
_entity.type
_entity.pdbx_description
1 polymer ?
#
loop_
_entity_poly.entity_id
_entity_poly.type
_entity_poly.pdbx_seq_one_letter_code
_entity_poly.pdbx_strand_id
1 'polypeptide(L)'
;MQTIFRLLSGLVLGVTLLTACKPNLEEQLQNPRVGDVYVVQFQPVNTQLQRYYFYQVAAVRPDAVDLHPARQEATDAQASTAAPNFFSDNTLTYTRAEALELLQEQPGDVQHTRLVQVRSAD
;
A
#
# COMPACT_ATOMS: atom_id res chain seq x y z
N MET A 1 -49.36 24.67 -44.36
CA MET A 1 -49.17 24.72 -42.89
C MET A 1 -49.33 23.30 -42.37
N GLN A 2 -48.21 22.66 -41.99
CA GLN A 2 -47.92 22.19 -40.61
C GLN A 2 -48.87 21.06 -40.17
N THR A 3 -48.43 19.86 -39.75
CA THR A 3 -47.26 19.58 -38.90
C THR A 3 -46.88 18.09 -38.99
N ILE A 4 -45.58 17.83 -38.97
CA ILE A 4 -44.92 16.52 -39.06
C ILE A 4 -44.81 15.88 -37.66
N PHE A 5 -45.12 14.58 -37.57
CA PHE A 5 -44.82 13.67 -36.46
C PHE A 5 -43.34 13.70 -36.07
N ARG A 6 -43.00 13.68 -34.78
CA ARG A 6 -41.74 13.05 -34.33
C ARG A 6 -41.75 12.64 -32.86
N LEU A 7 -41.47 11.34 -32.70
CA LEU A 7 -41.29 10.58 -31.48
C LEU A 7 -40.13 11.15 -30.64
N LEU A 8 -40.37 11.38 -29.35
CA LEU A 8 -39.33 11.57 -28.34
C LEU A 8 -38.96 10.19 -27.79
N SER A 9 -38.00 9.54 -28.44
CA SER A 9 -37.29 8.38 -27.89
C SER A 9 -36.45 8.83 -26.70
N GLY A 10 -36.72 8.23 -25.54
CA GLY A 10 -35.97 8.43 -24.30
C GLY A 10 -34.51 8.00 -24.46
N LEU A 11 -33.62 8.97 -24.30
CA LEU A 11 -32.18 8.76 -24.17
C LEU A 11 -31.89 8.46 -22.69
N VAL A 12 -31.92 7.19 -22.30
CA VAL A 12 -31.40 6.76 -21.00
C VAL A 12 -29.88 6.81 -21.09
N LEU A 13 -29.28 7.93 -20.64
CA LEU A 13 -27.84 8.02 -20.42
C LEU A 13 -27.47 7.05 -19.29
N GLY A 14 -26.83 5.94 -19.67
CA GLY A 14 -26.16 5.05 -18.73
C GLY A 14 -25.02 5.78 -18.03
N VAL A 15 -25.20 6.07 -16.74
CA VAL A 15 -24.11 6.43 -15.85
C VAL A 15 -23.38 5.14 -15.51
N THR A 16 -22.34 4.81 -16.26
CA THR A 16 -21.35 3.81 -15.86
C THR A 16 -20.57 4.37 -14.68
N LEU A 17 -20.97 4.00 -13.46
CA LEU A 17 -20.12 4.15 -12.28
C LEU A 17 -18.89 3.28 -12.48
N LEU A 18 -17.78 3.90 -12.87
CA LEU A 18 -16.44 3.35 -12.68
C LEU A 18 -16.17 3.32 -11.17
N THR A 19 -16.65 2.28 -10.48
CA THR A 19 -16.14 1.95 -9.15
C THR A 19 -14.69 1.55 -9.33
N ALA A 20 -13.78 2.50 -9.08
CA ALA A 20 -12.35 2.21 -9.02
C ALA A 20 -12.11 1.20 -7.89
N CYS A 21 -11.97 -0.08 -8.24
CA CYS A 21 -11.49 -1.11 -7.32
C CYS A 21 -10.10 -0.71 -6.89
N LYS A 22 -9.91 -0.34 -5.61
CA LYS A 22 -8.57 -0.27 -5.03
C LYS A 22 -8.06 -1.70 -4.93
N PRO A 23 -6.84 -1.99 -5.43
CA PRO A 23 -6.25 -3.31 -5.29
C PRO A 23 -6.10 -3.65 -3.80
N ASN A 24 -6.23 -4.93 -3.46
CA ASN A 24 -6.00 -5.38 -2.09
C ASN A 24 -4.48 -5.40 -1.79
N LEU A 25 -4.09 -5.53 -0.51
CA LEU A 25 -2.67 -5.46 -0.12
C LEU A 25 -1.81 -6.54 -0.78
N GLU A 26 -2.35 -7.73 -0.99
CA GLU A 26 -1.64 -8.83 -1.66
C GLU A 26 -1.32 -8.48 -3.11
N GLU A 27 -2.31 -7.95 -3.85
CA GLU A 27 -2.15 -7.50 -5.22
C GLU A 27 -1.13 -6.35 -5.34
N GLN A 28 -1.12 -5.44 -4.35
CA GLN A 28 -0.13 -4.36 -4.27
C GLN A 28 1.29 -4.90 -4.05
N LEU A 29 1.47 -5.93 -3.21
CA LEU A 29 2.78 -6.56 -2.99
C LEU A 29 3.26 -7.42 -4.17
N GLN A 30 2.33 -8.00 -4.93
CA GLN A 30 2.66 -8.72 -6.15
C GLN A 30 3.12 -7.78 -7.27
N ASN A 31 2.65 -6.52 -7.27
CA ASN A 31 2.97 -5.52 -8.28
C ASN A 31 3.52 -4.22 -7.68
N PRO A 32 4.65 -4.27 -6.93
CA PRO A 32 5.18 -3.11 -6.26
C PRO A 32 5.87 -2.18 -7.25
N ARG A 33 5.83 -0.89 -6.94
CA ARG A 33 6.48 0.16 -7.72
C ARG A 33 7.58 0.82 -6.90
N VAL A 34 8.65 1.23 -7.57
CA VAL A 34 9.68 2.06 -6.92
C VAL A 34 9.03 3.31 -6.36
N GLY A 35 9.32 3.62 -5.10
CA GLY A 35 8.72 4.71 -4.35
C GLY A 35 7.52 4.32 -3.49
N ASP A 36 6.89 3.15 -3.72
CA ASP A 36 5.83 2.66 -2.82
C ASP A 36 6.36 2.56 -1.39
N VAL A 37 5.50 2.82 -0.41
CA VAL A 37 5.85 2.75 1.01
C VAL A 37 5.01 1.69 1.70
N TYR A 38 5.69 0.68 2.21
CA TYR A 38 5.11 -0.37 3.04
C TYR A 38 5.01 0.14 4.47
N VAL A 39 3.81 0.06 5.05
CA VAL A 39 3.53 0.46 6.43
C VAL A 39 3.33 -0.81 7.25
N VAL A 40 4.31 -1.09 8.10
CA VAL A 40 4.34 -2.27 8.96
C VAL A 40 3.92 -1.84 10.36
N GLN A 41 2.87 -2.47 10.87
CA GLN A 41 2.46 -2.33 12.26
C GLN A 41 3.22 -3.33 13.12
N PHE A 42 3.61 -2.90 14.33
CA PHE A 42 4.12 -3.78 15.37
C PHE A 42 3.70 -3.25 16.75
N GLN A 43 3.88 -4.08 17.77
CA GLN A 43 3.63 -3.78 19.17
C GLN A 43 4.92 -4.03 19.94
N PRO A 44 5.59 -2.99 20.48
CA PRO A 44 6.80 -3.22 21.26
C PRO A 44 6.55 -4.14 22.46
N VAL A 45 7.58 -4.84 22.91
CA VAL A 45 7.46 -5.77 24.04
C VAL A 45 7.07 -5.01 25.30
N ASN A 46 6.19 -5.59 26.13
CA ASN A 46 5.68 -5.02 27.38
C ASN A 46 4.80 -3.77 27.23
N THR A 47 4.29 -3.47 26.03
CA THR A 47 3.30 -2.42 25.81
C THR A 47 2.09 -2.97 25.06
N GLN A 48 0.96 -2.26 25.14
CA GLN A 48 -0.24 -2.49 24.33
C GLN A 48 -0.37 -1.47 23.18
N LEU A 49 0.61 -0.59 23.02
CA LEU A 49 0.60 0.46 22.01
C LEU A 49 1.08 -0.08 20.67
N GLN A 50 0.31 0.21 19.62
CA GLN A 50 0.72 -0.03 18.25
C GLN A 50 1.70 1.07 17.81
N ARG A 51 2.70 0.64 17.05
CA ARG A 51 3.69 1.48 16.38
C ARG A 51 3.78 1.08 14.92
N TYR A 52 4.32 1.98 14.12
CA TYR A 52 4.42 1.80 12.68
C TYR A 52 5.85 2.05 12.22
N TYR A 53 6.37 1.12 11.44
CA TYR A 53 7.61 1.28 10.70
C TYR A 53 7.31 1.38 9.21
N PHE A 54 8.13 2.14 8.49
CA PHE A 54 7.92 2.39 7.07
C PHE A 54 9.11 1.87 6.28
N TYR A 55 8.84 1.28 5.11
CA TYR A 55 9.86 0.81 4.19
C TYR A 55 9.53 1.32 2.80
N GLN A 56 10.44 2.07 2.18
CA GLN A 56 10.27 2.53 0.81
C GLN A 56 10.86 1.51 -0.17
N VAL A 57 10.12 1.18 -1.23
CA VAL A 57 10.61 0.36 -2.33
C VAL A 57 11.65 1.16 -3.12
N ALA A 58 12.91 0.73 -3.06
CA ALA A 58 14.03 1.35 -3.74
C ALA A 58 14.29 0.72 -5.13
N ALA A 59 14.12 -0.60 -5.25
CA ALA A 59 14.22 -1.30 -6.52
C ALA A 59 13.28 -2.51 -6.59
N VAL A 60 12.89 -2.88 -7.81
CA VAL A 60 12.00 -4.02 -8.08
C VAL A 60 12.68 -4.93 -9.10
N ARG A 61 12.87 -6.19 -8.72
CA ARG A 61 13.46 -7.26 -9.54
C ARG A 61 12.41 -8.37 -9.75
N PRO A 62 12.57 -9.27 -10.74
CA PRO A 62 11.58 -10.33 -10.97
C PRO A 62 11.28 -11.18 -9.72
N ASP A 63 12.30 -11.48 -8.94
CA ASP A 63 12.28 -12.38 -7.78
C ASP A 63 12.33 -11.66 -6.42
N ALA A 64 12.61 -10.35 -6.39
CA ALA A 64 12.85 -9.61 -5.16
C ALA A 64 12.45 -8.13 -5.23
N VAL A 65 12.35 -7.52 -4.05
CA VAL A 65 12.23 -6.08 -3.83
C VAL A 65 13.32 -5.62 -2.87
N ASP A 66 13.88 -4.45 -3.16
CA ASP A 66 14.84 -3.79 -2.29
C ASP A 66 14.13 -2.67 -1.55
N LEU A 67 14.26 -2.66 -0.24
CA LEU A 67 13.55 -1.77 0.67
C LEU A 67 14.53 -0.89 1.44
N HIS A 68 14.21 0.39 1.54
CA HIS A 68 14.89 1.34 2.42
C HIS A 68 14.05 1.54 3.69
N PRO A 69 14.52 1.10 4.86
CA PRO A 69 13.79 1.28 6.10
C PRO A 69 13.82 2.76 6.52
N ALA A 70 12.74 3.21 7.16
CA ALA A 70 12.69 4.49 7.85
C ALA A 70 13.78 4.55 8.93
N ARG A 71 14.19 5.76 9.32
CA ARG A 71 15.13 5.97 10.43
C ARG A 71 14.46 5.97 11.79
N GLN A 72 13.13 6.06 11.82
CA GLN A 72 12.33 6.12 13.04
C GLN A 72 10.95 5.48 12.84
N GLU A 73 10.40 4.96 13.92
CA GLU A 73 9.00 4.54 14.00
C GLU A 73 8.06 5.75 14.11
N ALA A 74 6.77 5.52 13.87
CA ALA A 74 5.70 6.47 14.14
C ALA A 74 4.59 5.85 14.98
N THR A 75 3.75 6.72 15.54
CA THR A 75 2.56 6.33 16.30
C THR A 75 1.29 6.30 15.44
N ASP A 76 1.40 6.65 14.16
CA ASP A 76 0.30 6.74 13.20
C ASP A 76 0.73 6.12 11.85
N ALA A 77 -0.10 5.26 11.29
CA ALA A 77 0.09 4.64 9.97
C ALA A 77 0.08 5.66 8.83
N GLN A 78 -0.58 6.81 9.00
CA GLN A 78 -0.65 7.89 8.02
C GLN A 78 0.44 8.95 8.21
N ALA A 79 1.42 8.71 9.09
CA ALA A 79 2.50 9.66 9.32
C ALA A 79 3.19 10.08 8.00
N SER A 80 3.53 11.37 7.90
CA SER A 80 4.20 11.89 6.72
C SER A 80 5.61 11.31 6.60
N THR A 81 5.93 10.83 5.40
CA THR A 81 7.24 10.28 5.02
C THR A 81 8.02 11.25 4.13
N ALA A 82 7.52 12.47 3.95
CA ALA A 82 8.09 13.47 3.04
C ALA A 82 9.30 14.23 3.61
N ALA A 83 9.62 14.02 4.89
CA ALA A 83 10.78 14.65 5.49
C ALA A 83 12.07 14.18 4.79
N PRO A 84 13.03 15.08 4.54
CA PRO A 84 14.31 14.68 4.00
C PRO A 84 14.98 13.68 4.94
N ASN A 85 15.64 12.67 4.39
CA ASN A 85 16.28 11.59 5.15
C ASN A 85 15.34 10.79 6.06
N PHE A 86 14.02 10.80 5.81
CA PHE A 86 13.08 9.95 6.54
C PHE A 86 13.43 8.47 6.40
N PHE A 87 13.81 8.06 5.18
CA PHE A 87 14.37 6.75 4.89
C PHE A 87 15.89 6.75 5.03
N SER A 88 16.43 5.61 5.44
CA SER A 88 17.87 5.36 5.48
C SER A 88 18.38 4.91 4.11
N ASP A 89 19.70 4.97 3.92
CA ASP A 89 20.36 4.45 2.73
C ASP A 89 20.71 2.94 2.86
N ASN A 90 20.23 2.30 3.93
CA ASN A 90 20.40 0.87 4.12
C ASN A 90 19.41 0.12 3.22
N THR A 91 19.86 -0.96 2.59
CA THR A 91 19.03 -1.77 1.71
C THR A 91 18.73 -3.12 2.36
N LEU A 92 17.44 -3.42 2.48
CA LEU A 92 16.94 -4.74 2.85
C LEU A 92 16.35 -5.41 1.60
N THR A 93 16.86 -6.58 1.22
CA THR A 93 16.31 -7.36 0.11
C THR A 93 15.32 -8.37 0.64
N TYR A 94 14.11 -8.37 0.08
CA TYR A 94 13.08 -9.37 0.31
C TYR A 94 12.77 -10.08 -1.00
N THR A 95 12.71 -11.40 -0.99
CA THR A 95 12.11 -12.17 -2.08
C THR A 95 10.62 -11.87 -2.19
N ARG A 96 9.99 -12.23 -3.32
CA ARG A 96 8.53 -12.12 -3.47
C ARG A 96 7.76 -12.88 -2.38
N ALA A 97 8.24 -14.06 -2.01
CA ALA A 97 7.63 -14.88 -0.98
C ALA A 97 7.73 -14.21 0.40
N GLU A 98 8.93 -13.75 0.78
CA GLU A 98 9.14 -13.06 2.06
C GLU A 98 8.34 -11.75 2.15
N ALA A 99 8.20 -11.01 1.04
CA ALA A 99 7.36 -9.81 1.03
C ALA A 99 5.88 -10.15 1.30
N LEU A 100 5.36 -11.25 0.73
CA LEU A 100 3.99 -11.72 0.98
C LEU A 100 3.79 -12.22 2.41
N GLU A 101 4.82 -12.81 3.03
CA GLU A 101 4.77 -13.22 4.43
C GLU A 101 4.53 -12.05 5.39
N LEU A 102 4.86 -10.82 5.00
CA LEU A 102 4.56 -9.62 5.78
C LEU A 102 3.04 -9.41 5.98
N LEU A 103 2.18 -9.96 5.12
CA LEU A 103 0.72 -9.81 5.25
C LEU A 103 0.15 -10.50 6.50
N GLN A 104 0.88 -11.47 7.03
CA GLN A 104 0.45 -12.29 8.16
C GLN A 104 1.41 -12.13 9.33
N GLU A 105 0.84 -12.15 10.53
CA GLU A 105 1.62 -12.27 11.75
C GLU A 105 2.30 -13.65 11.79
N GLN A 106 3.60 -13.66 12.06
CA GLN A 106 4.36 -14.89 12.08
C GLN A 106 4.17 -15.63 13.42
N PRO A 107 4.02 -16.97 13.41
CA PRO A 107 3.97 -17.74 14.64
C PRO A 107 5.20 -17.50 15.51
N GLY A 108 4.98 -17.05 16.75
CA GLY A 108 6.05 -16.75 17.70
C GLY A 108 6.63 -15.33 17.59
N ASP A 109 6.13 -14.48 16.69
CA ASP A 109 6.47 -13.07 16.72
C ASP A 109 5.78 -12.35 17.89
N VAL A 110 6.56 -12.10 18.93
CA VAL A 110 6.10 -11.40 20.15
C VAL A 110 5.73 -9.94 19.91
N GLN A 111 6.10 -9.37 18.75
CA GLN A 111 5.78 -7.98 18.40
C GLN A 111 4.55 -7.88 17.49
N HIS A 112 3.89 -8.99 17.14
CA HIS A 112 2.69 -8.99 16.31
C HIS A 112 2.86 -8.19 14.99
N THR A 113 4.03 -8.34 14.36
CA THR A 113 4.45 -7.56 13.19
C THR A 113 3.67 -7.99 11.97
N ARG A 114 3.09 -7.02 11.25
CA ARG A 114 2.45 -7.26 9.95
C ARG A 114 2.36 -6.00 9.11
N LEU A 115 2.37 -6.16 7.80
CA LEU A 115 2.03 -5.13 6.84
C LEU A 115 0.52 -4.82 6.94
N VAL A 116 0.20 -3.55 7.10
CA VAL A 116 -1.19 -3.08 7.22
C VAL A 116 -1.60 -2.16 6.06
N GLN A 117 -0.63 -1.63 5.32
CA GLN A 117 -0.90 -0.73 4.20
C GLN A 117 0.28 -0.68 3.24
N VAL A 118 -0.02 -0.56 1.93
CA VAL A 118 0.92 -0.04 0.93
C VAL A 118 0.43 1.32 0.48
N ARG A 119 1.29 2.33 0.62
CA ARG A 119 1.06 3.67 0.07
C ARG A 119 1.77 3.73 -1.27
N SER A 120 0.99 3.88 -2.33
CA SER A 120 1.54 3.98 -3.66
C SER A 120 2.37 5.26 -3.85
N ALA A 121 3.44 5.15 -4.63
CA ALA A 121 4.06 6.32 -5.24
C ALA A 121 3.05 7.01 -6.17
N ASP A 122 2.99 8.33 -6.08
CA ASP A 122 2.22 9.20 -6.98
C ASP A 122 2.86 9.27 -8.38
#